data_AF-A0A2E9WTI6-F1
#
_entry.id   AF-A0A2E9WTI6-F1
#
_cell.length_a   1.000
_cell.length_b   1.000
_cell.length_c   1.000
_cell.angle_alpha   90.00
_cell.angle_beta   90.00
_cell.angle_gamma   90.00
#
_symmetry.space_group_name_H-M   'P 1'
#
loop_
_entity.id
_entity.type
_entity.pdbx_description
1 polymer ?
#
loop_
_entity_poly.entity_id
_entity_poly.type
_entity_poly.pdbx_seq_one_letter_code
_entity_poly.pdbx_strand_id
1 'polypeptide(L)'
;NIEDFGISSVPADIGCNFRTTVRAAGVHSQTLTLTDSNSNILWSTEDGKCSADSMYLDSGESYTLQFTSTSNNVNSSVSMIMDYSITVYQPLLIDDDGMALLRSTTTLEPTELTEMIVDNPTYHKNPKSLDAKLIYSLFIPCLGVGAMVFILMRSMARGYEWEMNKCYGCDLCDDACPVRLFNAGDKLNIIYNTWNNEDDGVPLYSCLTCTACTNACPQLVDYDSYVDIRRSLIVGGPPATEIPHTLLQAVLAAEAEESADEAFISVEEYPIDSNIGYYPGCVDYIDQEMIFSHVNEGTMDLGDTTTAAFTLFEDMGSDVTYLGRDFLKCCGHDQKWQGMTEVFEKLKSYNQKKLGESGIDTLVTSCAECFKTFAMDYELDDMKVMHTTEYLIENGFDMNLQAEEDVTVTYHDPCRLGRQMNIYEEPRELVRAVDGVELVEMEHTKEDGLCCGVSSMMSCNENSRALRIQRFDEVKATGADVMLTSCPKCVSHFECLKFEGDPKHDFEILDIVSFLARQVNAKNQ
;
A
#
# COMPACT_ATOMS: atom_id res chain seq x y z
N ASN A 1 21.03 -13.46 21.20
CA ASN A 1 20.20 -14.21 22.17
C ASN A 1 18.81 -13.64 22.08
N ILE A 2 17.84 -14.50 21.84
CA ILE A 2 16.44 -14.12 21.83
C ILE A 2 15.90 -14.50 23.21
N GLU A 3 15.39 -13.53 23.96
CA GLU A 3 14.80 -13.81 25.26
C GLU A 3 13.47 -14.56 25.10
N ASP A 4 13.20 -15.54 25.96
CA ASP A 4 11.90 -16.22 26.00
C ASP A 4 10.94 -15.42 26.86
N PHE A 5 9.95 -14.82 26.20
CA PHE A 5 8.86 -14.10 26.86
C PHE A 5 7.54 -14.88 26.81
N GLY A 6 7.57 -16.20 26.59
CA GLY A 6 6.37 -17.04 26.52
C GLY A 6 5.76 -17.15 25.12
N ILE A 7 6.49 -16.71 24.08
CA ILE A 7 6.14 -16.90 22.67
C ILE A 7 7.17 -17.86 22.06
N SER A 8 6.70 -18.91 21.37
CA SER A 8 7.58 -19.97 20.86
C SER A 8 8.61 -19.49 19.84
N SER A 9 8.25 -18.53 18.99
CA SER A 9 9.13 -17.98 17.96
C SER A 9 8.82 -16.51 17.68
N VAL A 10 9.81 -15.78 17.17
CA VAL A 10 9.72 -14.36 16.84
C VAL A 10 10.19 -14.12 15.40
N PRO A 11 9.58 -13.16 14.67
CA PRO A 11 10.03 -12.82 13.33
C PRO A 11 11.38 -12.12 13.39
N ALA A 12 12.21 -12.40 12.40
CA ALA A 12 13.55 -11.87 12.25
C ALA A 12 13.86 -11.60 10.77
N ASP A 13 14.38 -10.41 10.49
CA ASP A 13 14.91 -10.05 9.18
C ASP A 13 16.42 -10.19 9.20
N ILE A 14 16.96 -10.93 8.25
CA ILE A 14 18.40 -11.09 8.06
C ILE A 14 18.77 -10.60 6.67
N GLY A 15 19.86 -9.84 6.56
CA GLY A 15 20.30 -9.39 5.26
C GLY A 15 21.64 -8.70 5.27
N CYS A 16 22.11 -8.42 4.08
CA CYS A 16 23.27 -7.58 3.88
C CYS A 16 22.98 -6.50 2.83
N ASN A 17 23.87 -5.52 2.73
CA ASN A 17 23.90 -4.57 1.63
C ASN A 17 25.35 -4.35 1.19
N PHE A 18 25.54 -4.15 -0.11
CA PHE A 18 26.82 -3.80 -0.68
C PHE A 18 26.71 -2.71 -1.73
N ARG A 19 27.47 -1.63 -1.55
CA ARG A 19 27.63 -0.61 -2.58
C ARG A 19 29.06 -0.10 -2.69
N THR A 20 29.41 0.33 -3.89
CA THR A 20 30.68 0.99 -4.20
C THR A 20 30.43 2.39 -4.75
N THR A 21 31.37 3.29 -4.52
CA THR A 21 31.31 4.67 -5.07
C THR A 21 31.51 4.73 -6.58
N VAL A 22 31.94 3.64 -7.22
CA VAL A 22 32.21 3.55 -8.66
C VAL A 22 31.59 2.27 -9.22
N ARG A 23 30.73 2.40 -10.24
CA ARG A 23 30.01 1.27 -10.87
C ARG A 23 30.99 0.23 -11.46
N ALA A 24 30.68 -1.05 -11.27
CA ALA A 24 31.44 -2.22 -11.77
C ALA A 24 32.93 -2.26 -11.32
N ALA A 25 33.24 -1.71 -10.15
CA ALA A 25 34.60 -1.62 -9.65
C ALA A 25 35.09 -2.93 -9.00
N GLY A 26 35.55 -3.87 -9.79
CA GLY A 26 36.13 -5.13 -9.29
C GLY A 26 35.10 -6.24 -9.12
N VAL A 27 35.49 -7.30 -8.39
CA VAL A 27 34.65 -8.47 -8.12
C VAL A 27 34.50 -8.62 -6.62
N HIS A 28 33.27 -8.63 -6.14
CA HIS A 28 32.94 -8.67 -4.72
C HIS A 28 32.09 -9.88 -4.41
N SER A 29 32.33 -10.46 -3.25
CA SER A 29 31.57 -11.58 -2.71
C SER A 29 31.33 -11.34 -1.22
N GLN A 30 30.10 -11.56 -0.77
CA GLN A 30 29.71 -11.49 0.62
C GLN A 30 29.00 -12.77 1.00
N THR A 31 29.39 -13.34 2.13
CA THR A 31 28.68 -14.48 2.73
C THR A 31 28.18 -14.07 4.09
N LEU A 32 26.90 -14.31 4.36
CA LEU A 32 26.27 -14.15 5.66
C LEU A 32 25.64 -15.49 6.05
N THR A 33 25.97 -16.00 7.23
CA THR A 33 25.50 -17.30 7.72
C THR A 33 24.99 -17.16 9.14
N LEU A 34 23.77 -17.63 9.36
CA LEU A 34 23.12 -17.70 10.66
C LEU A 34 23.14 -19.14 11.17
N THR A 35 23.66 -19.33 12.38
CA THR A 35 23.68 -20.64 13.04
C THR A 35 22.99 -20.62 14.39
N ASP A 36 22.35 -21.73 14.76
CA ASP A 36 21.77 -21.94 16.09
C ASP A 36 22.84 -22.24 17.17
N SER A 37 22.38 -22.46 18.40
CA SER A 37 23.22 -22.82 19.57
C SER A 37 23.94 -24.16 19.41
N ASN A 38 23.43 -25.06 18.54
CA ASN A 38 24.01 -26.35 18.19
C ASN A 38 24.94 -26.29 16.97
N SER A 39 25.21 -25.09 16.43
CA SER A 39 25.98 -24.85 15.20
C SER A 39 25.35 -25.41 13.92
N ASN A 40 24.04 -25.66 13.91
CA ASN A 40 23.30 -25.94 12.69
C ASN A 40 23.11 -24.65 11.90
N ILE A 41 23.29 -24.72 10.58
CA ILE A 41 23.05 -23.59 9.69
C ILE A 41 21.55 -23.48 9.48
N LEU A 42 20.97 -22.36 9.88
CA LEU A 42 19.56 -22.04 9.66
C LEU A 42 19.35 -21.28 8.36
N TRP A 43 20.31 -20.41 8.03
CA TRP A 43 20.26 -19.60 6.84
C TRP A 43 21.66 -19.22 6.37
N SER A 44 21.87 -19.15 5.05
CA SER A 44 23.10 -18.65 4.45
C SER A 44 22.83 -18.04 3.09
N THR A 45 23.53 -16.96 2.76
CA THR A 45 23.57 -16.40 1.40
C THR A 45 24.13 -17.42 0.40
N GLU A 46 23.50 -17.52 -0.76
CA GLU A 46 23.95 -18.38 -1.86
C GLU A 46 24.96 -17.68 -2.78
N ASP A 47 25.94 -18.44 -3.28
CA ASP A 47 26.95 -18.00 -4.28
C ASP A 47 27.73 -16.72 -3.94
N GLY A 48 27.80 -16.35 -2.66
CA GLY A 48 28.48 -15.15 -2.22
C GLY A 48 27.84 -13.85 -2.74
N LYS A 49 26.58 -13.92 -3.15
CA LYS A 49 25.73 -12.76 -3.47
C LYS A 49 25.00 -12.35 -2.20
N CYS A 50 24.85 -11.05 -2.06
CA CYS A 50 24.15 -10.50 -0.93
C CYS A 50 22.63 -10.60 -1.15
N SER A 51 21.92 -11.18 -0.18
CA SER A 51 20.46 -11.33 -0.16
C SER A 51 19.92 -10.90 1.21
N ALA A 52 18.63 -10.61 1.24
CA ALA A 52 17.86 -10.40 2.47
C ALA A 52 16.71 -11.41 2.50
N ASP A 53 16.34 -11.84 3.70
CA ASP A 53 15.31 -12.83 3.95
C ASP A 53 14.63 -12.56 5.29
N SER A 54 13.40 -13.04 5.44
CA SER A 54 12.60 -12.91 6.66
C SER A 54 12.23 -14.31 7.14
N MET A 55 12.50 -14.60 8.41
CA MET A 55 12.28 -15.93 9.00
C MET A 55 11.82 -15.85 10.44
N TYR A 56 11.33 -16.96 10.98
CA TYR A 56 11.04 -17.08 12.41
C TYR A 56 12.19 -17.77 13.14
N LEU A 57 12.58 -17.21 14.28
CA LEU A 57 13.61 -17.77 15.17
C LEU A 57 12.97 -18.14 16.51
N ASP A 58 13.39 -19.26 17.08
CA ASP A 58 12.89 -19.73 18.37
C ASP A 58 13.33 -18.80 19.51
N SER A 59 12.39 -18.53 20.41
CA SER A 59 12.67 -17.73 21.61
C SER A 59 13.44 -18.54 22.65
N GLY A 60 14.24 -17.88 23.48
CA GLY A 60 15.08 -18.53 24.50
C GLY A 60 16.40 -19.08 23.98
N GLU A 61 16.63 -19.03 22.67
CA GLU A 61 17.82 -19.56 22.02
C GLU A 61 18.86 -18.47 21.69
N SER A 62 20.10 -18.92 21.48
CA SER A 62 21.22 -18.06 21.10
C SER A 62 21.69 -18.38 19.69
N TYR A 63 21.67 -17.36 18.84
CA TYR A 63 22.09 -17.46 17.45
C TYR A 63 23.41 -16.74 17.22
N THR A 64 24.22 -17.27 16.31
CA THR A 64 25.49 -16.68 15.90
C THR A 64 25.42 -16.28 14.44
N LEU A 65 25.75 -15.02 14.17
CA LEU A 65 25.86 -14.48 12.82
C LEU A 65 27.34 -14.42 12.41
N GLN A 66 27.69 -15.11 11.34
CA GLN A 66 29.02 -15.07 10.74
C GLN A 66 28.94 -14.39 9.39
N PHE A 67 29.82 -13.41 9.15
CA PHE A 67 29.92 -12.72 7.88
C PHE A 67 31.35 -12.74 7.36
N THR A 68 31.50 -12.87 6.04
CA THR A 68 32.79 -12.74 5.35
C THR A 68 32.59 -11.94 4.08
N SER A 69 33.50 -11.01 3.80
CA SER A 69 33.48 -10.18 2.60
C SER A 69 34.82 -10.28 1.89
N THR A 70 34.80 -10.59 0.61
CA THR A 70 36.00 -10.65 -0.23
C THR A 70 35.84 -9.69 -1.40
N SER A 71 36.84 -8.86 -1.66
CA SER A 71 36.85 -7.89 -2.75
C SER A 71 38.16 -7.97 -3.53
N ASN A 72 38.07 -8.18 -4.84
CA ASN A 72 39.22 -8.34 -5.74
C ASN A 72 39.17 -7.29 -6.86
N ASN A 73 40.35 -6.92 -7.37
CA ASN A 73 40.50 -5.95 -8.48
C ASN A 73 39.91 -4.55 -8.20
N VAL A 74 39.96 -4.09 -6.95
CA VAL A 74 39.44 -2.78 -6.52
C VAL A 74 40.58 -1.76 -6.46
N ASN A 75 40.35 -0.55 -6.99
CA ASN A 75 41.31 0.56 -6.91
C ASN A 75 41.19 1.28 -5.55
N SER A 76 42.32 1.76 -5.02
CA SER A 76 42.43 2.62 -3.83
C SER A 76 41.54 3.87 -3.80
N SER A 77 41.01 4.32 -4.94
CA SER A 77 40.09 5.46 -5.02
C SER A 77 38.61 5.09 -4.80
N VAL A 78 38.27 3.80 -4.67
CA VAL A 78 36.89 3.31 -4.54
C VAL A 78 36.57 3.09 -3.07
N SER A 79 35.62 3.83 -2.51
CA SER A 79 35.03 3.52 -1.21
C SER A 79 33.96 2.44 -1.37
N MET A 80 34.00 1.45 -0.47
CA MET A 80 33.08 0.33 -0.37
C MET A 80 32.29 0.48 0.93
N ILE A 81 30.96 0.35 0.85
CA ILE A 81 30.05 0.39 1.99
C ILE A 81 29.38 -0.98 2.06
N MET A 82 29.54 -1.63 3.22
CA MET A 82 29.08 -2.99 3.50
C MET A 82 28.26 -2.92 4.78
N ASP A 83 27.01 -3.38 4.71
CA ASP A 83 26.13 -3.46 5.86
C ASP A 83 25.68 -4.91 6.04
N TYR A 84 25.66 -5.38 7.28
CA TYR A 84 25.15 -6.70 7.67
C TYR A 84 24.18 -6.47 8.82
N SER A 85 22.93 -6.90 8.66
CA SER A 85 21.89 -6.70 9.66
C SER A 85 21.18 -8.01 9.96
N ILE A 86 20.92 -8.21 11.25
CA ILE A 86 19.88 -9.11 11.72
C ILE A 86 19.03 -8.31 12.69
N THR A 87 17.74 -8.21 12.41
CA THR A 87 16.77 -7.52 13.24
C THR A 87 15.77 -8.55 13.72
N VAL A 88 15.68 -8.75 15.03
CA VAL A 88 14.73 -9.67 15.64
C VAL A 88 13.66 -8.86 16.35
N TYR A 89 12.39 -9.09 16.04
CA TYR A 89 11.28 -8.31 16.58
C TYR A 89 10.69 -9.04 17.79
N GLN A 90 11.08 -8.60 18.99
CA GLN A 90 10.50 -9.09 20.23
C GLN A 90 9.28 -8.26 20.65
N PRO A 91 8.36 -8.83 21.46
CA PRO A 91 7.20 -8.12 21.99
C PRO A 91 7.56 -6.81 22.70
N LEU A 92 6.69 -5.82 22.55
CA LEU A 92 6.81 -4.56 23.29
C LEU A 92 6.46 -4.80 24.76
N LEU A 93 7.44 -4.57 25.64
CA LEU A 93 7.27 -4.62 27.09
C LEU A 93 6.92 -3.23 27.61
N ILE A 94 5.86 -3.12 28.40
CA ILE A 94 5.42 -1.85 28.99
C ILE A 94 5.56 -1.90 30.51
N ASP A 95 6.29 -0.94 31.08
CA ASP A 95 6.47 -0.80 32.53
C ASP A 95 5.15 -0.39 33.23
N ASP A 96 5.08 -0.54 34.56
CA ASP A 96 3.92 -0.16 35.37
C ASP A 96 3.54 1.33 35.19
N ASP A 97 4.51 2.15 34.82
CA ASP A 97 4.34 3.59 34.52
C ASP A 97 3.81 3.86 33.09
N GLY A 98 3.53 2.83 32.31
CA GLY A 98 2.97 2.93 30.94
C GLY A 98 4.00 3.26 29.86
N MET A 99 5.29 3.23 30.17
CA MET A 99 6.38 3.52 29.23
C MET A 99 7.02 2.23 28.71
N ALA A 100 7.54 2.25 27.48
CA ALA A 100 8.30 1.13 26.94
C ALA A 100 9.49 0.80 27.85
N LEU A 101 9.54 -0.44 28.33
CA LEU A 101 10.56 -0.91 29.24
C LEU A 101 11.88 -1.05 28.48
N LEU A 102 12.88 -0.23 28.82
CA LEU A 102 14.23 -0.38 28.30
C LEU A 102 14.88 -1.57 28.99
N ARG A 103 15.12 -2.66 28.25
CA ARG A 103 15.70 -3.90 28.81
C ARG A 103 17.05 -3.66 29.51
N SER A 104 17.83 -2.70 29.03
CA SER A 104 19.12 -2.32 29.63
C SER A 104 19.04 -1.69 31.02
N THR A 105 17.85 -1.23 31.46
CA THR A 105 17.67 -0.53 32.73
C THR A 105 16.91 -1.35 33.78
N THR A 106 16.46 -2.55 33.43
CA THR A 106 15.70 -3.44 34.32
C THR A 106 16.45 -4.73 34.63
N THR A 107 16.31 -5.22 35.87
CA THR A 107 16.85 -6.52 36.31
C THR A 107 15.76 -7.58 36.46
N LEU A 108 14.55 -7.32 35.93
CA LEU A 108 13.44 -8.27 35.97
C LEU A 108 13.78 -9.54 35.19
N GLU A 109 13.37 -10.68 35.73
CA GLU A 109 13.55 -11.99 35.08
C GLU A 109 12.56 -12.14 33.91
N PRO A 110 12.90 -12.90 32.85
CA PRO A 110 12.03 -13.05 31.67
C PRO A 110 10.59 -13.48 31.99
N THR A 111 10.39 -14.27 33.05
CA THR A 111 9.06 -14.70 33.52
C THR A 111 8.21 -13.57 34.09
N GLU A 112 8.83 -12.54 34.69
CA GLU A 112 8.12 -11.36 35.18
C GLU A 112 7.77 -10.42 34.03
N LEU A 113 8.61 -10.40 32.98
CA LEU A 113 8.39 -9.60 31.78
C LEU A 113 7.25 -10.12 30.90
N THR A 114 6.96 -11.42 30.93
CA THR A 114 5.81 -12.00 30.22
C THR A 114 4.48 -11.38 30.64
N GLU A 115 4.32 -11.02 31.91
CA GLU A 115 3.11 -10.37 32.42
C GLU A 115 2.96 -8.91 31.95
N MET A 116 4.04 -8.34 31.41
CA MET A 116 4.14 -6.95 30.93
C MET A 116 4.02 -6.84 29.40
N ILE A 117 3.80 -7.98 28.73
CA ILE A 117 3.51 -8.02 27.30
C ILE A 117 2.10 -7.52 27.08
N VAL A 118 1.98 -6.49 26.25
CA VAL A 118 0.69 -6.07 25.73
C VAL A 118 0.57 -6.66 24.33
N ASP A 119 -0.40 -7.56 24.16
CA ASP A 119 -0.83 -7.96 22.82
C ASP A 119 -1.29 -6.70 22.09
N ASN A 120 -0.85 -6.47 20.85
CA ASN A 120 -1.22 -5.26 20.13
C ASN A 120 -2.54 -5.49 19.38
N PRO A 121 -3.70 -5.11 19.92
CA PRO A 121 -4.99 -5.38 19.28
C PRO A 121 -5.21 -4.55 18.02
N THR A 122 -4.27 -3.66 17.67
CA THR A 122 -4.45 -2.63 16.63
C THR A 122 -3.70 -2.89 15.34
N TYR A 123 -2.88 -3.95 15.27
CA TYR A 123 -2.21 -4.36 14.02
C TYR A 123 -3.22 -4.64 12.88
N HIS A 124 -4.45 -5.05 13.22
CA HIS A 124 -5.54 -5.28 12.26
C HIS A 124 -6.78 -4.38 12.45
N LYS A 125 -6.70 -3.34 13.30
CA LYS A 125 -7.83 -2.39 13.50
C LYS A 125 -7.55 -1.07 12.82
N ASN A 126 -8.60 -0.52 12.19
CA ASN A 126 -8.65 0.76 11.52
C ASN A 126 -7.75 1.83 12.19
N PRO A 127 -6.69 2.31 11.51
CA PRO A 127 -5.70 3.23 12.07
C PRO A 127 -6.26 4.60 12.48
N LYS A 128 -7.49 4.97 12.09
CA LYS A 128 -8.13 6.21 12.57
C LYS A 128 -8.47 6.22 14.05
N SER A 129 -8.50 5.06 14.72
CA SER A 129 -8.75 4.99 16.17
C SER A 129 -7.54 5.40 17.03
N LEU A 130 -6.34 5.46 16.45
CA LEU A 130 -5.11 5.80 17.16
C LEU A 130 -4.32 6.86 16.38
N ASP A 131 -4.72 8.11 16.57
CA ASP A 131 -3.86 9.26 16.33
C ASP A 131 -2.60 9.10 17.20
N ALA A 132 -1.53 8.58 16.60
CA ALA A 132 -0.22 8.36 17.21
C ALA A 132 0.42 9.67 17.75
N LYS A 133 -0.22 10.82 17.55
CA LYS A 133 0.18 12.11 18.12
C LYS A 133 -0.17 12.29 19.61
N LEU A 134 -0.91 11.38 20.25
CA LEU A 134 -1.33 11.57 21.66
C LEU A 134 -0.48 10.89 22.74
N ILE A 135 0.43 9.96 22.41
CA ILE A 135 1.08 9.13 23.44
C ILE A 135 2.29 9.83 24.10
N TYR A 136 2.86 10.87 23.50
CA TYR A 136 4.08 11.51 24.02
C TYR A 136 3.88 12.70 24.97
N SER A 137 2.65 13.16 25.24
CA SER A 137 2.42 14.39 26.04
C SER A 137 1.95 14.19 27.48
N LEU A 138 1.80 12.97 27.98
CA LEU A 138 1.05 12.70 29.23
C LEU A 138 1.87 12.56 30.52
N PHE A 139 3.20 12.71 30.51
CA PHE A 139 4.02 12.31 31.67
C PHE A 139 4.96 13.36 32.27
N ILE A 140 4.60 14.66 32.39
CA ILE A 140 5.36 15.60 33.25
C ILE A 140 4.44 16.66 33.94
N PRO A 141 4.18 16.58 35.27
CA PRO A 141 3.18 17.43 35.96
C PRO A 141 3.50 18.94 36.02
N CYS A 142 4.78 19.32 36.06
CA CYS A 142 5.19 20.74 36.16
C CYS A 142 5.26 21.42 34.79
N LEU A 143 5.43 20.63 33.73
CA LEU A 143 5.19 21.07 32.36
C LEU A 143 3.70 21.06 32.04
N GLY A 144 2.82 20.43 32.82
CA GLY A 144 1.39 20.34 32.53
C GLY A 144 0.68 21.68 32.33
N VAL A 145 1.05 22.76 33.03
CA VAL A 145 0.44 24.09 32.80
C VAL A 145 1.06 24.80 31.60
N GLY A 146 2.38 24.72 31.43
CA GLY A 146 3.08 25.26 30.25
C GLY A 146 2.73 24.51 28.97
N ALA A 147 2.56 23.20 29.08
CA ALA A 147 2.10 22.26 28.07
C ALA A 147 0.59 22.38 27.86
N MET A 148 -0.24 22.69 28.87
CA MET A 148 -1.65 23.03 28.62
C MET A 148 -1.78 24.37 27.92
N VAL A 149 -0.97 25.38 28.27
CA VAL A 149 -0.95 26.66 27.54
C VAL A 149 -0.36 26.48 26.15
N PHE A 150 0.70 25.68 26.00
CA PHE A 150 1.29 25.31 24.72
C PHE A 150 0.35 24.41 23.89
N ILE A 151 -0.39 23.47 24.49
CA ILE A 151 -1.40 22.60 23.86
C ILE A 151 -2.66 23.40 23.56
N LEU A 152 -3.04 24.39 24.36
CA LEU A 152 -4.13 25.31 24.05
C LEU A 152 -3.73 26.25 22.90
N MET A 153 -2.50 26.76 22.89
CA MET A 153 -1.97 27.52 21.75
C MET A 153 -1.71 26.63 20.52
N ARG A 154 -1.35 25.35 20.71
CA ARG A 154 -1.08 24.35 19.65
C ARG A 154 -2.34 23.67 19.15
N SER A 155 -3.40 23.57 19.95
CA SER A 155 -4.73 23.13 19.52
C SER A 155 -5.41 24.24 18.72
N MET A 156 -5.16 25.51 19.09
CA MET A 156 -5.51 26.67 18.27
C MET A 156 -4.66 26.79 17.00
N ALA A 157 -3.50 26.11 16.93
CA ALA A 157 -2.60 26.10 15.77
C ALA A 157 -2.50 24.71 15.08
N ARG A 158 -3.53 23.86 15.18
CA ARG A 158 -3.67 22.61 14.40
C ARG A 158 -4.04 22.88 12.93
N GLY A 159 -3.38 23.85 12.31
CA GLY A 159 -3.46 24.06 10.88
C GLY A 159 -2.40 23.23 10.17
N TYR A 160 -2.64 22.94 8.89
CA TYR A 160 -1.62 22.43 7.97
C TYR A 160 -0.33 23.27 7.96
N GLU A 161 -0.42 24.57 8.28
CA GLU A 161 0.72 25.47 8.46
C GLU A 161 1.74 24.93 9.47
N TRP A 162 1.29 24.23 10.52
CA TRP A 162 2.20 23.62 11.51
C TRP A 162 2.95 22.42 10.95
N GLU A 163 2.27 21.53 10.22
CA GLU A 163 2.90 20.36 9.57
C GLU A 163 3.97 20.83 8.58
N MET A 164 3.66 21.86 7.81
CA MET A 164 4.57 22.39 6.79
C MET A 164 5.78 23.13 7.39
N ASN A 165 5.63 23.73 8.59
CA ASN A 165 6.72 24.36 9.34
C ASN A 165 7.76 23.36 9.88
N LYS A 166 7.52 22.04 9.82
CA LYS A 166 8.56 21.03 10.11
C LYS A 166 9.61 20.93 9.00
N CYS A 167 9.29 21.41 7.79
CA CYS A 167 10.20 21.30 6.67
C CYS A 167 11.41 22.23 6.82
N TYR A 168 12.62 21.69 6.59
CA TYR A 168 13.86 22.46 6.59
C TYR A 168 14.47 22.66 5.18
N GLY A 169 13.73 22.31 4.12
CA GLY A 169 14.13 22.55 2.72
C GLY A 169 15.24 21.63 2.22
N CYS A 170 15.09 20.32 2.40
CA CYS A 170 16.06 19.32 1.92
C CYS A 170 15.82 18.82 0.49
N ASP A 171 14.68 19.17 -0.10
CA ASP A 171 14.25 18.85 -1.47
C ASP A 171 14.12 17.36 -1.86
N LEU A 172 14.31 16.42 -0.92
CA LEU A 172 14.10 14.98 -1.18
C LEU A 172 12.70 14.66 -1.70
N CYS A 173 11.69 15.35 -1.17
CA CYS A 173 10.31 15.19 -1.59
C CYS A 173 10.02 15.77 -2.98
N ASP A 174 10.85 16.69 -3.50
CA ASP A 174 10.76 17.16 -4.88
C ASP A 174 11.33 16.11 -5.83
N ASP A 175 12.49 15.53 -5.51
CA ASP A 175 13.11 14.44 -6.27
C ASP A 175 12.18 13.20 -6.35
N ALA A 176 11.49 12.87 -5.26
CA ALA A 176 10.54 11.76 -5.21
C ALA A 176 9.21 12.02 -5.94
N CYS A 177 8.89 13.27 -6.29
CA CYS A 177 7.58 13.62 -6.84
C CYS A 177 7.45 13.17 -8.30
N PRO A 178 6.54 12.22 -8.65
CA PRO A 178 6.40 11.71 -10.02
C PRO A 178 5.92 12.78 -11.02
N VAL A 179 5.27 13.83 -10.54
CA VAL A 179 4.90 15.02 -11.35
C VAL A 179 6.16 15.71 -11.91
N ARG A 180 7.37 15.34 -11.45
CA ARG A 180 8.64 15.80 -12.02
C ARG A 180 8.83 15.56 -13.49
N LEU A 181 8.30 14.48 -14.00
CA LEU A 181 8.63 14.05 -15.35
C LEU A 181 8.05 14.96 -16.43
N PHE A 182 6.95 15.66 -16.15
CA PHE A 182 6.21 16.39 -17.18
C PHE A 182 5.96 17.87 -16.88
N ASN A 183 5.98 18.31 -15.61
CA ASN A 183 5.67 19.71 -15.29
C ASN A 183 6.89 20.68 -15.24
N ALA A 184 8.12 20.22 -15.52
CA ALA A 184 9.36 21.02 -15.72
C ALA A 184 9.77 22.14 -14.70
N GLY A 185 8.94 22.55 -13.73
CA GLY A 185 9.25 23.49 -12.64
C GLY A 185 9.56 22.80 -11.30
N ASP A 186 9.84 23.57 -10.24
CA ASP A 186 9.95 23.08 -8.84
C ASP A 186 8.58 22.61 -8.38
N LYS A 187 8.35 21.32 -8.09
CA LYS A 187 6.97 20.75 -8.07
C LYS A 187 6.35 20.60 -6.71
N LEU A 188 7.14 20.67 -5.64
CA LEU A 188 6.55 21.00 -4.35
C LEU A 188 6.08 22.45 -4.27
N ASN A 189 6.36 23.31 -5.25
CA ASN A 189 5.69 24.61 -5.33
C ASN A 189 4.17 24.49 -5.39
N ILE A 190 3.61 23.41 -5.93
CA ILE A 190 2.15 23.17 -5.84
C ILE A 190 1.68 23.24 -4.38
N ILE A 191 2.50 22.73 -3.46
CA ILE A 191 2.25 22.73 -2.02
C ILE A 191 2.75 24.03 -1.37
N TYR A 192 3.98 24.48 -1.65
CA TYR A 192 4.56 25.68 -1.04
C TYR A 192 3.89 26.99 -1.48
N ASN A 193 3.51 27.12 -2.75
CA ASN A 193 2.82 28.31 -3.26
C ASN A 193 1.37 28.33 -2.77
N THR A 194 0.68 27.20 -2.81
CA THR A 194 -0.65 27.09 -2.18
C THR A 194 -0.57 27.38 -0.67
N TRP A 195 0.55 27.07 -0.01
CA TRP A 195 0.79 27.43 1.39
C TRP A 195 1.04 28.94 1.57
N ASN A 196 1.85 29.56 0.71
CA ASN A 196 2.11 31.00 0.74
C ASN A 196 0.95 31.85 0.18
N ASN A 197 -0.16 31.23 -0.24
CA ASN A 197 -1.22 31.85 -1.05
C ASN A 197 -0.68 32.55 -2.31
N GLU A 198 0.38 31.99 -2.87
CA GLU A 198 0.97 32.35 -4.15
C GLU A 198 0.41 31.41 -5.22
N ASP A 199 0.22 31.93 -6.43
CA ASP A 199 -0.23 31.16 -7.59
C ASP A 199 0.86 31.28 -8.67
N ASP A 200 1.53 30.17 -8.94
CA ASP A 200 2.55 30.04 -9.99
C ASP A 200 1.98 29.44 -11.30
N GLY A 201 0.67 29.22 -11.36
CA GLY A 201 -0.01 28.60 -12.48
C GLY A 201 0.06 27.07 -12.55
N VAL A 202 0.59 26.38 -11.53
CA VAL A 202 0.55 24.91 -11.47
C VAL A 202 -0.70 24.45 -10.69
N PRO A 203 -1.63 23.72 -11.32
CA PRO A 203 -2.88 23.32 -10.65
C PRO A 203 -2.64 22.39 -9.45
N LEU A 204 -3.30 22.68 -8.31
CA LEU A 204 -3.36 21.77 -7.15
C LEU A 204 -3.80 20.34 -7.52
N TYR A 205 -4.59 20.22 -8.58
CA TYR A 205 -5.12 18.98 -9.10
C TYR A 205 -4.11 18.16 -9.92
N SER A 206 -2.94 18.71 -10.26
CA SER A 206 -1.82 17.93 -10.82
C SER A 206 -1.17 17.00 -9.79
N CYS A 207 -1.41 17.20 -8.49
CA CYS A 207 -0.93 16.27 -7.46
C CYS A 207 -1.63 14.91 -7.58
N LEU A 208 -0.85 13.83 -7.66
CA LEU A 208 -1.36 12.47 -7.79
C LEU A 208 -1.76 11.83 -6.45
N THR A 209 -1.52 12.51 -5.32
CA THR A 209 -1.83 12.02 -3.96
C THR A 209 -1.25 10.63 -3.66
N CYS A 210 -0.08 10.35 -4.26
CA CYS A 210 0.55 9.02 -4.23
C CYS A 210 1.48 8.79 -3.03
N THR A 211 1.58 9.74 -2.08
CA THR A 211 2.37 9.63 -0.84
C THR A 211 3.90 9.52 -1.03
N ALA A 212 4.43 9.59 -2.25
CA ALA A 212 5.88 9.54 -2.50
C ALA A 212 6.66 10.64 -1.74
N CYS A 213 6.14 11.87 -1.73
CA CYS A 213 6.77 12.99 -1.03
C CYS A 213 6.73 12.85 0.50
N THR A 214 5.64 12.32 1.05
CA THR A 214 5.49 12.06 2.49
C THR A 214 6.50 11.00 2.94
N ASN A 215 6.63 9.90 2.17
CA ASN A 215 7.55 8.81 2.49
C ASN A 215 9.03 9.24 2.35
N ALA A 216 9.36 10.07 1.37
CA ALA A 216 10.71 10.60 1.20
C ALA A 216 11.08 11.66 2.27
N CYS A 217 10.14 12.13 3.10
CA CYS A 217 10.38 13.23 4.02
C CYS A 217 11.04 12.77 5.33
N PRO A 218 12.28 13.21 5.65
CA PRO A 218 12.96 12.82 6.89
C PRO A 218 12.34 13.46 8.15
N GLN A 219 11.41 14.41 7.99
CA GLN A 219 10.66 15.02 9.10
C GLN A 219 9.21 14.51 9.20
N LEU A 220 8.84 13.54 8.35
CA LEU A 220 7.50 12.98 8.30
C LEU A 220 6.44 14.09 8.15
N VAL A 221 6.69 15.03 7.22
CA VAL A 221 5.71 16.04 6.83
C VAL A 221 4.59 15.34 6.07
N ASP A 222 3.38 15.43 6.59
CA ASP A 222 2.20 14.85 5.97
C ASP A 222 1.65 15.79 4.88
N TYR A 223 2.16 15.61 3.66
CA TYR A 223 1.71 16.34 2.48
C TYR A 223 0.33 15.88 2.00
N ASP A 224 -0.05 14.64 2.30
CA ASP A 224 -1.29 14.04 1.81
C ASP A 224 -2.51 14.68 2.49
N SER A 225 -2.46 14.83 3.82
CA SER A 225 -3.48 15.56 4.59
C SER A 225 -3.60 17.01 4.15
N TYR A 226 -2.49 17.66 3.79
CA TYR A 226 -2.52 19.02 3.26
C TYR A 226 -3.32 19.11 1.94
N VAL A 227 -3.04 18.21 1.00
CA VAL A 227 -3.72 18.20 -0.30
C VAL A 227 -5.21 17.88 -0.13
N ASP A 228 -5.56 16.93 0.74
CA ASP A 228 -6.95 16.58 1.09
C ASP A 228 -7.70 17.83 1.62
N ILE A 229 -7.14 18.48 2.65
CA ILE A 229 -7.71 19.70 3.24
C ILE A 229 -7.83 20.81 2.20
N ARG A 230 -6.78 21.11 1.43
CA ARG A 230 -6.82 22.20 0.46
C ARG A 230 -7.83 21.97 -0.65
N ARG A 231 -7.96 20.74 -1.14
CA ARG A 231 -8.99 20.39 -2.14
C ARG A 231 -10.40 20.53 -1.57
N SER A 232 -10.62 20.13 -0.31
CA SER A 232 -11.93 20.28 0.35
C SER A 232 -12.40 21.73 0.52
N LEU A 233 -11.46 22.69 0.57
CA LEU A 233 -11.76 24.12 0.68
C LEU A 233 -12.16 24.76 -0.66
N ILE A 234 -11.98 24.05 -1.78
CA ILE A 234 -12.33 24.56 -3.12
C ILE A 234 -13.83 24.37 -3.34
N VAL A 235 -14.55 25.49 -3.34
CA VAL A 235 -16.00 25.51 -3.62
C VAL A 235 -16.25 25.14 -5.08
N GLY A 236 -17.13 24.15 -5.30
CA GLY A 236 -17.49 23.67 -6.64
C GLY A 236 -16.68 22.46 -7.10
N GLY A 237 -15.71 21.99 -6.30
CA GLY A 237 -14.90 20.82 -6.61
C GLY A 237 -13.83 21.07 -7.68
N PRO A 238 -13.26 20.01 -8.27
CA PRO A 238 -12.21 20.13 -9.25
C PRO A 238 -12.66 20.88 -10.51
N PRO A 239 -11.77 21.65 -11.17
CA PRO A 239 -12.05 22.20 -12.49
C PRO A 239 -12.42 21.10 -13.48
N ALA A 240 -13.45 21.33 -14.31
CA ALA A 240 -13.88 20.35 -15.31
C ALA A 240 -12.76 19.94 -16.29
N THR A 241 -11.75 20.80 -16.49
CA THR A 241 -10.57 20.51 -17.33
C THR A 241 -9.69 19.39 -16.76
N GLU A 242 -9.77 19.11 -15.46
CA GLU A 242 -8.95 18.10 -14.78
C GLU A 242 -9.67 16.75 -14.64
N ILE A 243 -10.94 16.67 -15.05
CA ILE A 243 -11.81 15.51 -14.90
C ILE A 243 -12.16 14.97 -16.29
N PRO A 244 -11.32 14.11 -16.88
CA PRO A 244 -11.61 13.50 -18.18
C PRO A 244 -12.83 12.57 -18.13
N HIS A 245 -13.08 11.93 -16.97
CA HIS A 245 -14.17 10.97 -16.75
C HIS A 245 -15.40 11.65 -16.11
N THR A 246 -15.94 12.69 -16.76
CA THR A 246 -17.04 13.50 -16.18
C THR A 246 -18.34 12.72 -16.00
N LEU A 247 -18.59 11.70 -16.83
CA LEU A 247 -19.81 10.89 -16.72
C LEU A 247 -19.74 10.00 -15.49
N LEU A 248 -18.64 9.25 -15.31
CA LEU A 248 -18.43 8.45 -14.12
C LEU A 248 -18.49 9.32 -12.85
N GLN A 249 -17.83 10.48 -12.85
CA GLN A 249 -17.90 11.40 -11.72
C GLN A 249 -19.35 11.82 -11.41
N ALA A 250 -20.13 12.17 -12.43
CA ALA A 250 -21.52 12.60 -12.25
C ALA A 250 -22.43 11.47 -11.75
N VAL A 251 -22.25 10.24 -12.24
CA VAL A 251 -22.99 9.06 -11.77
C VAL A 251 -22.69 8.81 -10.29
N LEU A 252 -21.41 8.79 -9.91
CA LEU A 252 -20.99 8.58 -8.52
C LEU A 252 -21.47 9.70 -7.59
N ALA A 253 -21.52 10.94 -8.06
CA ALA A 253 -22.10 12.05 -7.30
C ALA A 253 -23.61 11.91 -7.15
N ALA A 254 -24.32 11.45 -8.18
CA ALA A 254 -25.76 11.21 -8.13
C ALA A 254 -26.14 10.08 -7.18
N GLU A 255 -25.29 9.04 -7.06
CA GLU A 255 -25.48 7.98 -6.06
C GLU A 255 -25.48 8.52 -4.62
N ALA A 256 -24.78 9.63 -4.34
CA ALA A 256 -24.72 10.20 -3.01
C ALA A 256 -26.03 10.87 -2.55
N GLU A 257 -26.94 11.17 -3.48
CA GLU A 257 -28.22 11.79 -3.17
C GLU A 257 -29.17 10.80 -2.47
N GLU A 258 -29.90 11.26 -1.46
CA GLU A 258 -30.83 10.41 -0.69
C GLU A 258 -31.92 9.78 -1.56
N SER A 259 -32.33 10.46 -2.64
CA SER A 259 -33.31 9.90 -3.58
C SER A 259 -32.80 8.68 -4.33
N ALA A 260 -31.48 8.47 -4.40
CA ALA A 260 -30.90 7.29 -4.99
C ALA A 260 -30.98 6.07 -4.07
N ASP A 261 -31.21 6.25 -2.75
CA ASP A 261 -31.26 5.15 -1.77
C ASP A 261 -32.30 4.09 -2.14
N GLU A 262 -33.42 4.50 -2.75
CA GLU A 262 -34.50 3.61 -3.19
C GLU A 262 -34.09 2.65 -4.33
N ALA A 263 -33.00 2.95 -5.04
CA ALA A 263 -32.48 2.10 -6.11
C ALA A 263 -31.58 0.96 -5.60
N PHE A 264 -31.21 0.98 -4.30
CA PHE A 264 -30.35 -0.02 -3.68
C PHE A 264 -31.16 -0.97 -2.78
N ILE A 265 -30.86 -2.26 -2.86
CA ILE A 265 -31.60 -3.33 -2.16
C ILE A 265 -31.44 -3.17 -0.64
N SER A 266 -32.52 -3.35 0.13
CA SER A 266 -32.50 -3.24 1.60
C SER A 266 -31.67 -4.36 2.24
N VAL A 267 -31.23 -4.20 3.49
CA VAL A 267 -30.44 -5.25 4.18
C VAL A 267 -31.28 -6.51 4.39
N GLU A 268 -32.58 -6.34 4.67
CA GLU A 268 -33.52 -7.43 4.90
C GLU A 268 -33.84 -8.25 3.63
N GLU A 269 -33.70 -7.63 2.46
CA GLU A 269 -33.99 -8.25 1.17
C GLU A 269 -32.75 -8.79 0.47
N TYR A 270 -31.55 -8.33 0.86
CA TYR A 270 -30.30 -8.76 0.24
C TYR A 270 -29.89 -10.16 0.73
N PRO A 271 -29.45 -11.08 -0.16
CA PRO A 271 -29.13 -12.45 0.20
C PRO A 271 -27.74 -12.54 0.88
N ILE A 272 -27.67 -12.11 2.14
CA ILE A 272 -26.45 -12.23 2.96
C ILE A 272 -26.44 -13.61 3.63
N ASP A 273 -25.49 -14.44 3.23
CA ASP A 273 -25.35 -15.84 3.68
C ASP A 273 -24.05 -16.12 4.43
N SER A 274 -23.09 -15.18 4.41
CA SER A 274 -21.83 -15.25 5.14
C SER A 274 -21.53 -13.98 5.93
N ASN A 275 -20.77 -14.13 7.03
CA ASN A 275 -20.19 -13.01 7.79
C ASN A 275 -19.04 -12.32 7.03
N ILE A 276 -18.57 -12.90 5.94
CA ILE A 276 -17.53 -12.35 5.08
C ILE A 276 -18.20 -11.74 3.85
N GLY A 277 -17.90 -10.48 3.55
CA GLY A 277 -18.43 -9.76 2.40
C GLY A 277 -17.34 -9.36 1.43
N TYR A 278 -17.53 -9.61 0.13
CA TYR A 278 -16.65 -9.12 -0.92
C TYR A 278 -17.25 -7.91 -1.63
N TYR A 279 -16.53 -6.78 -1.61
CA TYR A 279 -16.90 -5.58 -2.35
C TYR A 279 -16.10 -5.47 -3.66
N PRO A 280 -16.75 -5.52 -4.85
CA PRO A 280 -16.09 -5.50 -6.15
C PRO A 280 -15.53 -4.13 -6.55
N GLY A 281 -15.88 -3.06 -5.83
CA GLY A 281 -15.56 -1.71 -6.28
C GLY A 281 -16.35 -1.31 -7.53
N CYS A 282 -15.86 -0.30 -8.24
CA CYS A 282 -16.53 0.27 -9.42
C CYS A 282 -16.08 -0.35 -10.75
N VAL A 283 -15.47 -1.54 -10.75
CA VAL A 283 -14.86 -2.16 -11.95
C VAL A 283 -15.83 -2.24 -13.14
N ASP A 284 -17.06 -2.70 -12.94
CA ASP A 284 -18.07 -2.77 -14.01
C ASP A 284 -18.44 -1.38 -14.57
N TYR A 285 -18.46 -0.35 -13.72
CA TYR A 285 -18.74 1.02 -14.16
C TYR A 285 -17.59 1.59 -15.00
N ILE A 286 -16.35 1.26 -14.64
CA ILE A 286 -15.17 1.62 -15.41
C ILE A 286 -15.21 0.92 -16.76
N ASP A 287 -15.53 -0.37 -16.81
CA ASP A 287 -15.66 -1.09 -18.07
C ASP A 287 -16.74 -0.47 -18.97
N GLN A 288 -17.92 -0.14 -18.42
CA GLN A 288 -18.98 0.53 -19.19
C GLN A 288 -18.54 1.90 -19.72
N GLU A 289 -17.83 2.71 -18.94
CA GLU A 289 -17.32 3.99 -19.43
C GLU A 289 -16.29 3.79 -20.56
N MET A 290 -15.45 2.77 -20.44
CA MET A 290 -14.40 2.46 -21.41
C MET A 290 -14.93 1.77 -22.67
N ILE A 291 -16.09 1.09 -22.63
CA ILE A 291 -16.79 0.54 -23.81
C ILE A 291 -17.19 1.65 -24.79
N PHE A 292 -17.44 2.87 -24.33
CA PHE A 292 -17.74 4.00 -25.21
C PHE A 292 -16.51 4.52 -25.98
N SER A 293 -15.32 4.01 -25.66
CA SER A 293 -14.11 4.29 -26.41
C SER A 293 -14.05 3.41 -27.65
N HIS A 294 -14.11 3.99 -28.85
CA HIS A 294 -13.91 3.28 -30.12
C HIS A 294 -12.55 2.56 -30.25
N VAL A 295 -11.63 2.77 -29.30
CA VAL A 295 -10.32 2.11 -29.21
C VAL A 295 -10.27 0.99 -28.17
N ASN A 296 -11.31 0.83 -27.34
CA ASN A 296 -11.46 -0.37 -26.52
C ASN A 296 -12.10 -1.45 -27.40
N GLU A 297 -11.29 -2.32 -28.00
CA GLU A 297 -11.76 -3.44 -28.83
C GLU A 297 -12.35 -4.60 -27.99
N GLY A 298 -12.63 -4.38 -26.70
CA GLY A 298 -13.33 -5.32 -25.83
C GLY A 298 -12.44 -6.36 -25.14
N THR A 299 -11.12 -6.12 -25.10
CA THR A 299 -10.16 -7.02 -24.42
C THR A 299 -9.94 -6.67 -22.96
N MET A 300 -10.23 -5.44 -22.54
CA MET A 300 -10.15 -5.02 -21.15
C MET A 300 -11.48 -5.33 -20.44
N ASP A 301 -11.41 -6.24 -19.47
CA ASP A 301 -12.52 -6.68 -18.62
C ASP A 301 -12.04 -6.62 -17.16
N LEU A 302 -12.36 -5.54 -16.46
CA LEU A 302 -12.02 -5.38 -15.04
C LEU A 302 -13.00 -6.13 -14.13
N GLY A 303 -14.22 -6.40 -14.63
CA GLY A 303 -15.21 -7.27 -14.00
C GLY A 303 -14.67 -8.68 -13.72
N ASP A 304 -13.78 -9.19 -14.59
CA ASP A 304 -13.08 -10.47 -14.40
C ASP A 304 -12.41 -10.58 -13.01
N THR A 305 -11.88 -9.49 -12.45
CA THR A 305 -11.26 -9.52 -11.10
C THR A 305 -12.26 -9.97 -10.03
N THR A 306 -13.55 -9.64 -10.19
CA THR A 306 -14.61 -10.11 -9.28
C THR A 306 -14.84 -11.60 -9.45
N THR A 307 -14.99 -12.08 -10.69
CA THR A 307 -15.17 -13.51 -10.99
C THR A 307 -13.98 -14.33 -10.50
N ALA A 308 -12.76 -13.81 -10.70
CA ALA A 308 -11.53 -14.39 -10.22
C ALA A 308 -11.49 -14.48 -8.70
N ALA A 309 -11.88 -13.43 -7.97
CA ALA A 309 -11.93 -13.47 -6.50
C ALA A 309 -12.84 -14.60 -6.01
N PHE A 310 -14.03 -14.75 -6.60
CA PHE A 310 -14.95 -15.84 -6.24
C PHE A 310 -14.42 -17.22 -6.62
N THR A 311 -13.69 -17.35 -7.73
CA THR A 311 -13.01 -18.60 -8.08
C THR A 311 -12.02 -19.02 -6.99
N LEU A 312 -11.26 -18.07 -6.45
CA LEU A 312 -10.32 -18.32 -5.35
C LEU A 312 -11.05 -18.66 -4.04
N PHE A 313 -12.12 -17.94 -3.71
CA PHE A 313 -12.92 -18.23 -2.51
C PHE A 313 -13.57 -19.61 -2.57
N GLU A 314 -14.08 -20.01 -3.74
CA GLU A 314 -14.67 -21.33 -3.98
C GLU A 314 -13.62 -22.44 -3.85
N ASP A 315 -12.41 -22.25 -4.38
CA ASP A 315 -11.30 -23.21 -4.24
C ASP A 315 -10.86 -23.37 -2.77
N MET A 316 -10.92 -22.29 -1.99
CA MET A 316 -10.71 -22.31 -0.53
C MET A 316 -11.86 -22.96 0.25
N GLY A 317 -13.03 -23.19 -0.37
CA GLY A 317 -14.26 -23.56 0.32
C GLY A 317 -14.74 -22.51 1.31
N SER A 318 -14.45 -21.23 1.05
CA SER A 318 -14.87 -20.10 1.87
C SER A 318 -16.19 -19.52 1.36
N ASP A 319 -17.21 -19.50 2.22
CA ASP A 319 -18.47 -18.82 1.92
C ASP A 319 -18.26 -17.30 2.02
N VAL A 320 -18.45 -16.57 0.92
CA VAL A 320 -18.28 -15.11 0.86
C VAL A 320 -19.48 -14.46 0.19
N THR A 321 -20.13 -13.52 0.87
CA THR A 321 -21.27 -12.77 0.35
C THR A 321 -20.80 -11.73 -0.68
N TYR A 322 -21.34 -11.74 -1.90
CA TYR A 322 -21.10 -10.67 -2.87
C TYR A 322 -21.83 -9.39 -2.46
N LEU A 323 -21.11 -8.29 -2.23
CA LEU A 323 -21.68 -6.97 -1.90
C LEU A 323 -21.65 -6.06 -3.12
N GLY A 324 -22.56 -6.30 -4.04
CA GLY A 324 -22.65 -5.61 -5.33
C GLY A 324 -22.98 -4.12 -5.24
N ARG A 325 -22.90 -3.48 -6.41
CA ARG A 325 -23.29 -2.08 -6.64
C ARG A 325 -24.81 -1.84 -6.58
N ASP A 326 -25.59 -2.90 -6.42
CA ASP A 326 -27.02 -2.88 -6.13
C ASP A 326 -27.33 -2.85 -4.62
N PHE A 327 -26.32 -3.08 -3.76
CA PHE A 327 -26.43 -3.05 -2.31
C PHE A 327 -25.62 -1.92 -1.66
N LEU A 328 -24.34 -1.80 -2.02
CA LEU A 328 -23.45 -0.74 -1.54
C LEU A 328 -23.25 0.36 -2.59
N LYS A 329 -23.20 1.61 -2.14
CA LYS A 329 -22.77 2.77 -2.92
C LYS A 329 -21.26 2.83 -3.07
N CYS A 330 -20.77 3.73 -3.92
CA CYS A 330 -19.35 3.81 -4.20
C CYS A 330 -18.56 4.02 -2.89
N CYS A 331 -17.38 3.41 -2.78
CA CYS A 331 -16.51 3.62 -1.61
C CYS A 331 -16.19 5.12 -1.37
N GLY A 332 -16.30 5.95 -2.41
CA GLY A 332 -16.12 7.40 -2.32
C GLY A 332 -14.66 7.86 -2.40
N HIS A 333 -13.72 6.95 -2.74
CA HIS A 333 -12.29 7.26 -2.88
C HIS A 333 -12.05 8.49 -3.75
N ASP A 334 -12.63 8.50 -4.95
CA ASP A 334 -12.44 9.56 -5.94
C ASP A 334 -13.00 10.88 -5.43
N GLN A 335 -14.23 10.87 -4.89
CA GLN A 335 -14.89 12.06 -4.36
C GLN A 335 -14.10 12.69 -3.21
N LYS A 336 -13.57 11.87 -2.31
CA LYS A 336 -12.71 12.34 -1.22
C LYS A 336 -11.50 13.10 -1.76
N TRP A 337 -10.71 12.45 -2.61
CA TRP A 337 -9.46 13.02 -3.11
C TRP A 337 -9.65 14.12 -4.18
N GLN A 338 -10.85 14.24 -4.74
CA GLN A 338 -11.29 15.39 -5.54
C GLN A 338 -11.63 16.62 -4.66
N GLY A 339 -11.78 16.46 -3.35
CA GLY A 339 -12.24 17.51 -2.43
C GLY A 339 -13.76 17.64 -2.35
N MET A 340 -14.51 16.68 -2.87
CA MET A 340 -15.98 16.65 -2.80
C MET A 340 -16.45 16.04 -1.48
N THR A 341 -16.05 16.67 -0.36
CA THR A 341 -16.25 16.14 1.00
C THR A 341 -17.71 15.85 1.32
N GLU A 342 -18.64 16.72 0.91
CA GLU A 342 -20.08 16.48 1.15
C GLU A 342 -20.57 15.18 0.47
N VAL A 343 -20.13 14.94 -0.77
CA VAL A 343 -20.50 13.74 -1.53
C VAL A 343 -19.87 12.50 -0.88
N PHE A 344 -18.58 12.60 -0.52
CA PHE A 344 -17.89 11.52 0.18
C PHE A 344 -18.59 11.14 1.50
N GLU A 345 -18.92 12.11 2.35
CA GLU A 345 -19.55 11.84 3.65
C GLU A 345 -20.95 11.23 3.51
N LYS A 346 -21.73 11.60 2.48
CA LYS A 346 -23.02 10.96 2.17
C LYS A 346 -22.85 9.50 1.74
N LEU A 347 -21.91 9.21 0.84
CA LEU A 347 -21.60 7.85 0.40
C LEU A 347 -21.12 6.99 1.57
N LYS A 348 -20.18 7.52 2.36
CA LYS A 348 -19.62 6.88 3.56
C LYS A 348 -20.73 6.56 4.57
N SER A 349 -21.56 7.53 4.92
CA SER A 349 -22.64 7.36 5.91
C SER A 349 -23.62 6.26 5.51
N TYR A 350 -24.01 6.22 4.23
CA TYR A 350 -24.90 5.19 3.70
C TYR A 350 -24.28 3.80 3.81
N ASN A 351 -23.04 3.64 3.31
CA ASN A 351 -22.35 2.37 3.30
C ASN A 351 -22.04 1.86 4.72
N GLN A 352 -21.60 2.74 5.63
CA GLN A 352 -21.36 2.38 7.04
C GLN A 352 -22.62 1.84 7.70
N LYS A 353 -23.77 2.49 7.48
CA LYS A 353 -25.04 2.02 8.00
C LYS A 353 -25.38 0.63 7.47
N LYS A 354 -25.30 0.43 6.16
CA LYS A 354 -25.55 -0.87 5.51
C LYS A 354 -24.66 -1.98 6.05
N LEU A 355 -23.35 -1.71 6.12
CA LEU A 355 -22.36 -2.67 6.62
C LEU A 355 -22.62 -3.00 8.10
N GLY A 356 -22.90 -2.00 8.94
CA GLY A 356 -23.22 -2.22 10.35
C GLY A 356 -24.52 -3.00 10.59
N GLU A 357 -25.51 -2.88 9.70
CA GLU A 357 -26.78 -3.62 9.75
C GLU A 357 -26.68 -5.01 9.11
N SER A 358 -25.68 -5.26 8.26
CA SER A 358 -25.54 -6.48 7.44
C SER A 358 -25.13 -7.74 8.22
N GLY A 359 -24.51 -7.59 9.39
CA GLY A 359 -23.93 -8.70 10.14
C GLY A 359 -22.56 -9.17 9.64
N ILE A 360 -21.98 -8.48 8.65
CA ILE A 360 -20.65 -8.77 8.11
C ILE A 360 -19.58 -8.30 9.09
N ASP A 361 -18.62 -9.19 9.42
CA ASP A 361 -17.49 -8.92 10.30
C ASP A 361 -16.18 -8.70 9.54
N THR A 362 -16.10 -9.15 8.28
CA THR A 362 -14.92 -9.05 7.43
C THR A 362 -15.30 -8.58 6.03
N LEU A 363 -14.82 -7.39 5.65
CA LEU A 363 -14.99 -6.80 4.33
C LEU A 363 -13.71 -6.99 3.51
N VAL A 364 -13.81 -7.73 2.40
CA VAL A 364 -12.71 -8.02 1.47
C VAL A 364 -12.91 -7.24 0.18
N THR A 365 -11.83 -6.72 -0.41
CA THR A 365 -11.88 -6.08 -1.74
C THR A 365 -10.54 -6.22 -2.46
N SER A 366 -10.59 -6.42 -3.79
CA SER A 366 -9.40 -6.52 -4.65
C SER A 366 -8.91 -5.15 -5.15
N CYS A 367 -9.61 -4.06 -4.81
CA CYS A 367 -9.20 -2.72 -5.23
C CYS A 367 -8.43 -2.02 -4.11
N ALA A 368 -7.13 -1.79 -4.32
CA ALA A 368 -6.28 -1.01 -3.40
C ALA A 368 -6.87 0.34 -2.96
N GLU A 369 -7.60 1.03 -3.84
CA GLU A 369 -8.26 2.29 -3.50
C GLU A 369 -9.47 2.10 -2.58
N CYS A 370 -10.31 1.10 -2.87
CA CYS A 370 -11.45 0.76 -2.02
C CYS A 370 -10.95 0.30 -0.66
N PHE A 371 -9.97 -0.60 -0.63
CA PHE A 371 -9.34 -1.12 0.58
C PHE A 371 -8.85 0.02 1.47
N LYS A 372 -7.98 0.90 0.95
CA LYS A 372 -7.49 2.06 1.71
C LYS A 372 -8.63 2.94 2.21
N THR A 373 -9.67 3.15 1.41
CA THR A 373 -10.78 4.06 1.77
C THR A 373 -11.65 3.47 2.88
N PHE A 374 -12.03 2.20 2.78
CA PHE A 374 -12.78 1.53 3.86
C PHE A 374 -11.91 1.39 5.12
N ALA A 375 -10.65 0.99 4.97
CA ALA A 375 -9.76 0.74 6.10
C ALA A 375 -9.33 2.02 6.82
N MET A 376 -9.11 3.12 6.08
CA MET A 376 -8.58 4.37 6.65
C MET A 376 -9.61 5.48 6.76
N ASP A 377 -10.65 5.53 5.93
CA ASP A 377 -11.51 6.71 5.86
C ASP A 377 -12.88 6.52 6.52
N TYR A 378 -13.36 5.29 6.61
CA TYR A 378 -14.61 4.92 7.24
C TYR A 378 -14.42 4.69 8.75
N GLU A 379 -15.48 4.74 9.55
CA GLU A 379 -15.49 4.29 10.95
C GLU A 379 -16.19 2.93 11.00
N LEU A 380 -15.41 1.85 11.00
CA LEU A 380 -15.86 0.46 10.93
C LEU A 380 -15.22 -0.30 12.10
N ASP A 381 -15.42 0.19 13.32
CA ASP A 381 -14.60 -0.14 14.51
C ASP A 381 -14.59 -1.64 14.89
N ASP A 382 -15.64 -2.38 14.51
CA ASP A 382 -15.81 -3.80 14.79
C ASP A 382 -15.67 -4.70 13.55
N MET A 383 -15.42 -4.12 12.37
CA MET A 383 -15.31 -4.87 11.11
C MET A 383 -13.87 -4.86 10.60
N LYS A 384 -13.35 -6.04 10.27
CA LYS A 384 -12.05 -6.20 9.63
C LYS A 384 -12.16 -5.81 8.16
N VAL A 385 -11.27 -4.96 7.68
CA VAL A 385 -11.19 -4.63 6.25
C VAL A 385 -9.89 -5.21 5.72
N MET A 386 -9.94 -5.98 4.64
CA MET A 386 -8.78 -6.68 4.07
C MET A 386 -8.69 -6.48 2.57
N HIS A 387 -7.46 -6.38 2.06
CA HIS A 387 -7.22 -6.58 0.65
C HIS A 387 -7.28 -8.08 0.33
N THR A 388 -7.72 -8.45 -0.89
CA THR A 388 -7.83 -9.88 -1.28
C THR A 388 -6.51 -10.63 -1.09
N THR A 389 -5.36 -10.00 -1.36
CA THR A 389 -4.04 -10.65 -1.15
C THR A 389 -3.77 -11.00 0.32
N GLU A 390 -4.09 -10.10 1.26
CA GLU A 390 -3.98 -10.38 2.70
C GLU A 390 -4.94 -11.50 3.11
N TYR A 391 -6.19 -11.42 2.62
CA TYR A 391 -7.22 -12.39 2.95
C TYR A 391 -6.82 -13.82 2.53
N LEU A 392 -6.28 -13.99 1.32
CA LEU A 392 -5.83 -15.30 0.83
C LEU A 392 -4.73 -15.90 1.71
N ILE A 393 -3.72 -15.09 2.09
CA ILE A 393 -2.60 -15.55 2.92
C ILE A 393 -3.09 -15.90 4.32
N GLU A 394 -3.83 -14.99 4.97
CA GLU A 394 -4.25 -15.18 6.35
C GLU A 394 -5.22 -16.36 6.54
N ASN A 395 -6.03 -16.67 5.52
CA ASN A 395 -6.97 -17.78 5.57
C ASN A 395 -6.42 -19.08 4.95
N GLY A 396 -5.12 -19.13 4.65
CA GLY A 396 -4.43 -20.37 4.27
C GLY A 396 -4.82 -20.90 2.89
N PHE A 397 -4.92 -20.03 1.89
CA PHE A 397 -5.16 -20.42 0.50
C PHE A 397 -4.13 -21.46 0.03
N ASP A 398 -4.58 -22.51 -0.68
CA ASP A 398 -3.72 -23.58 -1.18
C ASP A 398 -2.87 -23.09 -2.35
N MET A 399 -1.63 -22.71 -2.04
CA MET A 399 -0.64 -22.24 -3.02
C MET A 399 -0.02 -23.36 -3.86
N ASN A 400 -0.51 -24.61 -3.80
CA ASN A 400 -0.11 -25.66 -4.74
C ASN A 400 -0.73 -25.41 -6.13
N LEU A 401 -0.23 -24.36 -6.79
CA LEU A 401 -0.60 -23.88 -8.11
C LEU A 401 0.61 -24.00 -9.04
N GLN A 402 0.35 -24.26 -10.33
CA GLN A 402 1.37 -24.39 -11.34
C GLN A 402 0.91 -23.68 -12.60
N ALA A 403 1.80 -22.87 -13.18
CA ALA A 403 1.59 -22.26 -14.49
C ALA A 403 1.63 -23.32 -15.60
N GLU A 404 0.75 -23.18 -16.60
CA GLU A 404 0.72 -24.11 -17.75
C GLU A 404 2.05 -24.10 -18.53
N GLU A 405 2.68 -22.93 -18.62
CA GLU A 405 3.99 -22.71 -19.22
C GLU A 405 4.83 -21.80 -18.31
N ASP A 406 6.16 -21.98 -18.34
CA ASP A 406 7.07 -21.12 -17.58
C ASP A 406 6.88 -19.66 -18.01
N VAL A 407 6.55 -18.77 -17.07
CA VAL A 407 6.22 -17.37 -17.35
C VAL A 407 7.05 -16.44 -16.47
N THR A 408 7.60 -15.39 -17.08
CA THR A 408 8.30 -14.34 -16.34
C THR A 408 7.33 -13.20 -16.07
N VAL A 409 7.15 -12.85 -14.79
CA VAL A 409 6.22 -11.81 -14.36
C VAL A 409 6.97 -10.69 -13.64
N THR A 410 6.47 -9.46 -13.76
CA THR A 410 6.91 -8.34 -12.92
C THR A 410 5.73 -7.79 -12.16
N TYR A 411 5.99 -7.15 -11.02
CA TYR A 411 4.93 -6.60 -10.19
C TYR A 411 5.00 -5.07 -10.07
N HIS A 412 3.84 -4.43 -10.24
CA HIS A 412 3.63 -3.01 -9.98
C HIS A 412 2.98 -2.79 -8.62
N ASP A 413 3.66 -2.09 -7.74
CA ASP A 413 3.15 -1.69 -6.44
C ASP A 413 2.12 -0.55 -6.55
N PRO A 414 0.81 -0.78 -6.31
CA PRO A 414 -0.17 0.29 -6.31
C PRO A 414 0.10 1.22 -5.13
N CYS A 415 0.14 2.53 -5.38
CA CYS A 415 0.50 3.50 -4.34
C CYS A 415 -0.42 3.46 -3.11
N ARG A 416 -1.70 3.11 -3.26
CA ARG A 416 -2.63 2.97 -2.13
C ARG A 416 -2.41 1.71 -1.31
N LEU A 417 -1.98 0.60 -1.93
CA LEU A 417 -1.71 -0.65 -1.21
C LEU A 417 -0.32 -0.60 -0.55
N GLY A 418 0.69 -0.20 -1.32
CA GLY A 418 2.06 -0.06 -0.83
C GLY A 418 2.24 1.13 0.12
N ARG A 419 2.35 2.34 -0.42
CA ARG A 419 2.77 3.51 0.38
C ARG A 419 1.80 3.92 1.49
N GLN A 420 0.50 3.65 1.33
CA GLN A 420 -0.51 4.08 2.31
C GLN A 420 -0.97 2.97 3.26
N MET A 421 -0.82 1.70 2.88
CA MET A 421 -1.26 0.56 3.69
C MET A 421 -0.11 -0.39 4.06
N ASN A 422 1.09 -0.14 3.57
CA ASN A 422 2.32 -0.90 3.84
C ASN A 422 2.27 -2.39 3.45
N ILE A 423 1.47 -2.72 2.43
CA ILE A 423 1.34 -4.07 1.89
C ILE A 423 2.16 -4.15 0.61
N TYR A 424 3.24 -4.94 0.67
CA TYR A 424 4.20 -5.09 -0.42
C TYR A 424 4.58 -6.55 -0.64
N GLU A 425 4.73 -7.33 0.43
CA GLU A 425 5.28 -8.68 0.32
C GLU A 425 4.17 -9.71 0.08
N GLU A 426 2.97 -9.50 0.61
CA GLU A 426 1.80 -10.35 0.46
C GLU A 426 1.47 -10.64 -1.01
N PRO A 427 1.41 -9.64 -1.91
CA PRO A 427 1.18 -9.91 -3.32
C PRO A 427 2.33 -10.69 -3.98
N ARG A 428 3.58 -10.48 -3.51
CA ARG A 428 4.78 -11.16 -4.05
C ARG A 428 4.88 -12.60 -3.58
N GLU A 429 4.55 -12.88 -2.32
CA GLU A 429 4.49 -14.23 -1.76
C GLU A 429 3.51 -15.10 -2.55
N LEU A 430 2.32 -14.56 -2.85
CA LEU A 430 1.33 -15.25 -3.66
C LEU A 430 1.86 -15.58 -5.07
N VAL A 431 2.57 -14.65 -5.70
CA VAL A 431 3.12 -14.86 -7.04
C VAL A 431 4.28 -15.85 -7.05
N ARG A 432 5.23 -15.74 -6.11
CA ARG A 432 6.41 -16.62 -6.03
C ARG A 432 6.07 -18.06 -5.67
N ALA A 433 4.93 -18.30 -5.03
CA ALA A 433 4.51 -19.64 -4.64
C ALA A 433 3.91 -20.45 -5.80
N VAL A 434 3.61 -19.83 -6.96
CA VAL A 434 3.14 -20.54 -8.15
C VAL A 434 4.33 -21.19 -8.87
N ASP A 435 4.29 -22.51 -9.06
CA ASP A 435 5.34 -23.24 -9.79
C ASP A 435 5.36 -22.84 -11.27
N GLY A 436 6.55 -22.72 -11.86
CA GLY A 436 6.73 -22.21 -13.23
C GLY A 436 6.65 -20.68 -13.38
N VAL A 437 6.59 -19.91 -12.29
CA VAL A 437 6.57 -18.43 -12.34
C VAL A 437 7.88 -17.84 -11.84
N GLU A 438 8.53 -17.02 -12.67
CA GLU A 438 9.70 -16.22 -12.28
C GLU A 438 9.28 -14.77 -12.04
N LEU A 439 9.28 -14.31 -10.78
CA LEU A 439 9.06 -12.91 -10.45
C LEU A 439 10.36 -12.10 -10.55
N VAL A 440 10.39 -11.15 -11.48
CA VAL A 440 11.47 -10.17 -11.65
C VAL A 440 11.00 -8.76 -11.25
N GLU A 441 11.85 -8.01 -10.56
CA GLU A 441 11.51 -6.66 -10.09
C GLU A 441 11.91 -5.58 -11.11
N MET A 442 11.06 -4.57 -11.25
CA MET A 442 11.40 -3.33 -11.95
C MET A 442 12.45 -2.50 -11.20
N GLU A 443 13.05 -1.52 -11.89
CA GLU A 443 14.02 -0.59 -11.26
C GLU A 443 13.43 0.11 -10.04
N HIS A 444 12.19 0.61 -10.16
CA HIS A 444 11.49 1.25 -9.06
C HIS A 444 10.39 0.34 -8.51
N THR A 445 10.62 -0.18 -7.31
CA THR A 445 9.76 -1.16 -6.63
C THR A 445 9.46 -0.73 -5.20
N LYS A 446 8.47 -1.35 -4.57
CA LYS A 446 8.02 -1.08 -3.19
C LYS A 446 7.74 0.41 -2.97
N GLU A 447 8.26 1.00 -1.90
CA GLU A 447 8.09 2.41 -1.54
C GLU A 447 8.63 3.40 -2.60
N ASP A 448 9.56 2.96 -3.45
CA ASP A 448 10.12 3.75 -4.55
C ASP A 448 9.31 3.61 -5.86
N GLY A 449 8.28 2.75 -5.91
CA GLY A 449 7.50 2.50 -7.11
C GLY A 449 6.84 3.75 -7.72
N LEU A 450 7.13 4.06 -8.98
CA LEU A 450 6.40 5.07 -9.76
C LEU A 450 4.87 4.85 -9.77
N CYS A 451 4.11 5.95 -9.66
CA CYS A 451 2.65 5.93 -9.77
C CYS A 451 2.19 5.62 -11.20
N CYS A 452 1.01 5.00 -11.37
CA CYS A 452 0.35 4.83 -12.68
C CYS A 452 -0.06 6.16 -13.34
N GLY A 453 0.11 7.29 -12.65
CA GLY A 453 -0.07 8.63 -13.19
C GLY A 453 -1.46 9.22 -13.04
N VAL A 454 -2.42 8.46 -12.54
CA VAL A 454 -3.82 8.88 -12.42
C VAL A 454 -4.24 8.85 -10.97
N SER A 455 -4.97 9.89 -10.54
CA SER A 455 -5.49 10.02 -9.19
C SER A 455 -6.96 10.42 -9.27
N SER A 456 -7.84 9.66 -8.64
CA SER A 456 -9.27 10.00 -8.55
C SER A 456 -9.99 10.12 -9.90
N MET A 457 -9.57 9.33 -10.90
CA MET A 457 -10.00 9.47 -12.31
C MET A 457 -9.74 10.87 -12.90
N MET A 458 -8.82 11.60 -12.28
CA MET A 458 -8.29 12.88 -12.73
C MET A 458 -6.91 12.70 -13.33
N SER A 459 -6.48 13.67 -14.12
CA SER A 459 -5.17 13.64 -14.77
C SER A 459 -5.00 12.53 -15.82
N CYS A 460 -6.05 11.90 -16.38
CA CYS A 460 -5.92 11.08 -17.60
C CYS A 460 -5.66 12.00 -18.81
N ASN A 461 -4.41 12.46 -18.97
CA ASN A 461 -3.98 13.43 -19.95
C ASN A 461 -2.54 13.13 -20.41
N GLU A 462 -2.02 13.94 -21.35
CA GLU A 462 -0.65 13.78 -21.89
C GLU A 462 0.44 13.87 -20.81
N ASN A 463 0.18 14.63 -19.75
CA ASN A 463 1.13 14.79 -18.65
C ASN A 463 1.29 13.47 -17.88
N SER A 464 0.20 12.85 -17.43
CA SER A 464 0.28 11.54 -16.75
C SER A 464 0.68 10.39 -17.67
N ARG A 465 0.50 10.54 -18.98
CA ARG A 465 0.94 9.56 -19.99
C ARG A 465 2.44 9.28 -19.87
N ALA A 466 3.26 10.31 -19.63
CA ALA A 466 4.71 10.16 -19.48
C ALA A 466 5.11 9.21 -18.34
N LEU A 467 4.36 9.20 -17.23
CA LEU A 467 4.59 8.28 -16.11
C LEU A 467 4.34 6.82 -16.51
N ARG A 468 3.27 6.57 -17.26
CA ARG A 468 2.93 5.22 -17.74
C ARG A 468 3.94 4.73 -18.76
N ILE A 469 4.43 5.61 -19.65
CA ILE A 469 5.53 5.27 -20.58
C ILE A 469 6.78 4.87 -19.81
N GLN A 470 7.22 5.67 -18.84
CA GLN A 470 8.41 5.34 -18.06
C GLN A 470 8.22 4.00 -17.33
N ARG A 471 7.04 3.76 -16.77
CA ARG A 471 6.73 2.49 -16.13
C ARG A 471 6.80 1.32 -17.12
N PHE A 472 6.26 1.48 -18.33
CA PHE A 472 6.35 0.46 -19.38
C PHE A 472 7.79 0.21 -19.84
N ASP A 473 8.64 1.25 -19.87
CA ASP A 473 10.07 1.09 -20.15
C ASP A 473 10.78 0.26 -19.08
N GLU A 474 10.39 0.38 -17.80
CA GLU A 474 10.88 -0.50 -16.74
C GLU A 474 10.40 -1.95 -16.90
N VAL A 475 9.12 -2.18 -17.22
CA VAL A 475 8.59 -3.53 -17.52
C VAL A 475 9.37 -4.16 -18.66
N LYS A 476 9.61 -3.42 -19.75
CA LYS A 476 10.43 -3.89 -20.87
C LYS A 476 11.87 -4.21 -20.46
N ALA A 477 12.43 -3.43 -19.54
CA ALA A 477 13.80 -3.63 -19.07
C ALA A 477 13.95 -4.91 -18.24
N THR A 478 12.89 -5.38 -17.56
CA THR A 478 12.90 -6.68 -16.87
C THR A 478 12.79 -7.85 -17.85
N GLY A 479 12.15 -7.63 -19.00
CA GLY A 479 11.87 -8.69 -19.98
C GLY A 479 10.70 -9.60 -19.59
N ALA A 480 9.87 -9.18 -18.64
CA ALA A 480 8.68 -9.93 -18.22
C ALA A 480 7.61 -9.99 -19.31
N ASP A 481 6.91 -11.13 -19.38
CA ASP A 481 5.79 -11.39 -20.27
C ASP A 481 4.48 -10.76 -19.73
N VAL A 482 4.37 -10.67 -18.40
CA VAL A 482 3.18 -10.17 -17.70
C VAL A 482 3.56 -9.14 -16.63
N MET A 483 2.85 -8.01 -16.64
CA MET A 483 2.86 -7.03 -15.57
C MET A 483 1.66 -7.28 -14.64
N LEU A 484 1.95 -7.74 -13.43
CA LEU A 484 0.97 -7.94 -12.37
C LEU A 484 0.79 -6.66 -11.53
N THR A 485 -0.41 -6.46 -11.01
CA THR A 485 -0.74 -5.42 -10.03
C THR A 485 -1.85 -5.93 -9.09
N SER A 486 -2.10 -5.25 -7.99
CA SER A 486 -3.16 -5.57 -7.01
C SER A 486 -4.18 -4.43 -6.92
N CYS A 487 -4.54 -3.89 -8.08
CA CYS A 487 -5.43 -2.75 -8.19
C CYS A 487 -6.02 -2.69 -9.60
N PRO A 488 -7.31 -3.05 -9.77
CA PRO A 488 -7.98 -3.00 -11.07
C PRO A 488 -7.94 -1.63 -11.73
N LYS A 489 -7.92 -0.54 -10.94
CA LYS A 489 -7.79 0.80 -11.50
C LYS A 489 -6.41 1.07 -12.10
N CYS A 490 -5.35 0.51 -11.51
CA CYS A 490 -4.02 0.58 -12.13
C CYS A 490 -4.01 -0.20 -13.46
N VAL A 491 -4.62 -1.39 -13.50
CA VAL A 491 -4.82 -2.16 -14.75
C VAL A 491 -5.49 -1.28 -15.81
N SER A 492 -6.64 -0.67 -15.48
CA SER A 492 -7.38 0.22 -16.39
C SER A 492 -6.50 1.32 -17.00
N HIS A 493 -5.69 1.99 -16.17
CA HIS A 493 -4.86 3.10 -16.62
C HIS A 493 -3.65 2.67 -17.45
N PHE A 494 -3.08 1.50 -17.17
CA PHE A 494 -2.03 0.94 -18.01
C PHE A 494 -2.58 0.41 -19.33
N GLU A 495 -3.69 -0.32 -19.33
CA GLU A 495 -4.36 -0.78 -20.56
C GLU A 495 -4.80 0.38 -21.45
N CYS A 496 -5.24 1.50 -20.85
CA CYS A 496 -5.53 2.73 -21.60
C CYS A 496 -4.34 3.22 -22.44
N LEU A 497 -3.08 3.04 -21.98
CA LEU A 497 -1.90 3.38 -22.79
C LEU A 497 -1.67 2.39 -23.95
N LYS A 498 -2.06 1.12 -23.79
CA LYS A 498 -1.93 0.10 -24.85
C LYS A 498 -2.87 0.34 -26.02
N PHE A 499 -4.00 1.04 -25.82
CA PHE A 499 -4.91 1.44 -26.91
C PHE A 499 -4.28 2.36 -27.96
N GLU A 500 -3.11 2.94 -27.70
CA GLU A 500 -2.34 3.67 -28.71
C GLU A 500 -1.71 2.77 -29.78
N GLY A 501 -1.65 1.46 -29.53
CA GLY A 501 -1.18 0.46 -30.49
C GLY A 501 0.33 0.49 -30.73
N ASP A 502 1.14 0.96 -29.77
CA ASP A 502 2.60 0.84 -29.86
C ASP A 502 3.02 -0.63 -29.66
N PRO A 503 3.62 -1.29 -30.67
CA PRO A 503 4.03 -2.69 -30.57
C PRO A 503 5.08 -2.96 -29.49
N LYS A 504 5.70 -1.92 -28.92
CA LYS A 504 6.63 -2.06 -27.79
C LYS A 504 5.93 -2.37 -26.48
N HIS A 505 4.61 -2.25 -26.40
CA HIS A 505 3.81 -2.51 -25.19
C HIS A 505 3.09 -3.87 -25.27
N ASP A 506 3.70 -4.83 -25.97
CA ASP A 506 3.20 -6.18 -26.20
C ASP A 506 3.55 -7.11 -25.03
N PHE A 507 3.04 -6.77 -23.84
CA PHE A 507 3.04 -7.61 -22.65
C PHE A 507 1.65 -7.59 -22.03
N GLU A 508 1.29 -8.65 -21.31
CA GLU A 508 -0.02 -8.75 -20.67
C GLU A 508 -0.04 -7.93 -19.37
N ILE A 509 -1.19 -7.36 -19.01
CA ILE A 509 -1.38 -6.64 -17.74
C ILE A 509 -2.54 -7.29 -17.01
N LEU A 510 -2.31 -7.76 -15.78
CA LEU A 510 -3.31 -8.46 -15.00
C LEU A 510 -3.34 -8.01 -13.55
N ASP A 511 -4.52 -8.14 -12.95
CA ASP A 511 -4.63 -8.17 -11.51
C ASP A 511 -4.13 -9.53 -10.97
N ILE A 512 -3.46 -9.53 -9.82
CA ILE A 512 -2.96 -10.76 -9.17
C ILE A 512 -4.09 -11.75 -8.90
N VAL A 513 -5.27 -11.26 -8.54
CA VAL A 513 -6.42 -12.14 -8.26
C VAL A 513 -6.84 -12.89 -9.54
N SER A 514 -6.90 -12.19 -10.67
CA SER A 514 -7.14 -12.80 -11.99
C SER A 514 -6.04 -13.77 -12.38
N PHE A 515 -4.77 -13.42 -12.13
CA PHE A 515 -3.63 -14.30 -12.41
C PHE A 515 -3.69 -15.62 -11.62
N LEU A 516 -3.95 -15.56 -10.31
CA LEU A 516 -4.07 -16.75 -9.46
C LEU A 516 -5.29 -17.60 -9.86
N ALA A 517 -6.42 -16.97 -10.18
CA ALA A 517 -7.63 -17.69 -10.59
C ALA A 517 -7.42 -18.46 -11.90
N ARG A 518 -6.61 -17.95 -12.83
CA ARG A 518 -6.21 -18.71 -14.04
C ARG A 518 -5.50 -20.01 -13.67
N GLN A 519 -4.61 -20.00 -12.67
CA GLN A 519 -3.88 -21.19 -12.25
C GLN A 519 -4.80 -22.20 -11.54
N VAL A 520 -5.75 -21.72 -10.73
CA VAL A 520 -6.80 -22.57 -10.14
C VAL A 520 -7.64 -23.24 -11.22
N ASN A 521 -8.07 -22.47 -12.23
CA ASN A 521 -8.87 -22.99 -13.34
C ASN A 521 -8.10 -24.01 -14.20
N ALA A 522 -6.79 -23.82 -14.39
CA ALA A 522 -5.93 -24.78 -15.08
C ALA A 522 -5.73 -26.07 -14.26
N LYS A 523 -5.52 -25.95 -12.94
CA LYS A 523 -5.41 -27.09 -12.00
C LYS A 523 -6.67 -27.97 -11.97
N ASN A 524 -7.84 -27.37 -12.17
CA ASN A 524 -9.14 -28.05 -12.11
C ASN A 524 -9.61 -28.65 -13.46
N GLN A 525 -8.88 -28.41 -14.55
CA GLN A 525 -9.12 -29.01 -15.88
C GLN A 525 -8.32 -30.30 -16.07
#